data_AF-A0A803Y3Q6-F1
#
_entry.id   AF-A0A803Y3Q6-F1
#
_cell.length_a   1.000
_cell.length_b   1.000
_cell.length_c   1.000
_cell.angle_alpha   90.00
_cell.angle_beta   90.00
_cell.angle_gamma   90.00
#
_symmetry.space_group_name_H-M   'P 1'
#
loop_
_entity.id
_entity.type
_entity.pdbx_description
1 polymer ?
#
loop_
_entity_poly.entity_id
_entity_poly.type
_entity_poly.pdbx_seq_one_letter_code
_entity_poly.pdbx_strand_id
1 'polypeptide(L)'
;SPDSVYVQWCCNYQDFLRKHVDFPRTQSPNNNQYCDVMMMRRGMSSSGRCKGLNTFVHTDPQNLVQVCTNQPDRAIRTTGQQFPVTVCKLIRRKPSCRYSGTRQNHRVQVGCFRGHPVHLNNTFP
;
A
#
# COMPACT_ATOMS: atom_id res chain seq x y z
N SER A 1 -10.94 -18.91 9.38
CA SER A 1 -9.74 -19.74 9.65
C SER A 1 -10.00 -21.16 9.20
N PRO A 2 -8.98 -21.90 8.76
CA PRO A 2 -7.56 -21.66 8.94
C PRO A 2 -6.87 -21.08 7.68
N ASP A 3 -6.02 -20.08 7.93
CA ASP A 3 -4.66 -19.99 7.41
C ASP A 3 -4.48 -20.04 5.88
N SER A 4 -4.82 -18.92 5.24
CA SER A 4 -4.56 -18.65 3.82
C SER A 4 -3.06 -18.62 3.50
N VAL A 5 -2.49 -19.81 3.31
CA VAL A 5 -1.15 -20.12 2.77
C VAL A 5 -0.97 -19.64 1.31
N TYR A 6 -1.97 -18.98 0.73
CA TYR A 6 -1.84 -18.28 -0.54
C TYR A 6 -1.79 -16.77 -0.30
N VAL A 7 -0.60 -16.26 0.07
CA VAL A 7 -0.28 -14.86 -0.24
C VAL A 7 -0.58 -14.70 -1.72
N GLN A 8 -1.56 -13.89 -2.07
CA GLN A 8 -2.02 -13.76 -3.44
C GLN A 8 -0.90 -13.15 -4.29
N TRP A 9 -0.08 -14.01 -4.89
CA TRP A 9 1.02 -13.66 -5.81
C TRP A 9 0.53 -13.07 -7.14
N CYS A 10 -0.78 -12.84 -7.27
CA CYS A 10 -1.34 -12.14 -8.43
C CYS A 10 -1.46 -10.65 -8.12
N CYS A 11 -0.36 -9.94 -8.30
CA CYS A 11 -0.37 -8.56 -8.72
C CYS A 11 0.95 -8.37 -9.44
N ASN A 12 0.93 -7.67 -10.58
CA ASN A 12 2.17 -7.21 -11.17
C ASN A 12 2.64 -5.94 -10.44
N TYR A 13 3.86 -5.49 -10.74
CA TYR A 13 4.45 -4.29 -10.16
C TYR A 13 3.57 -3.04 -10.36
N GLN A 14 2.88 -2.90 -11.50
CA GLN A 14 2.00 -1.75 -11.75
C GLN A 14 0.82 -1.69 -10.79
N ASP A 15 0.25 -2.85 -10.46
CA ASP A 15 -0.83 -2.96 -9.48
C ASP A 15 -0.35 -2.63 -8.06
N PHE A 16 0.87 -3.02 -7.72
CA PHE A 16 1.51 -2.60 -6.47
C PHE A 16 1.66 -1.09 -6.41
N LEU A 17 2.23 -0.46 -7.44
CA LEU A 17 2.39 1.01 -7.49
C LEU A 17 1.05 1.73 -7.36
N ARG A 18 0.05 1.32 -8.17
CA ARG A 18 -1.29 1.90 -8.14
C ARG A 18 -1.93 1.81 -6.77
N LYS A 19 -1.80 0.68 -6.08
CA LYS A 19 -2.45 0.46 -4.77
C LYS A 19 -1.67 1.06 -3.61
N HIS A 20 -0.34 1.13 -3.69
CA HIS A 20 0.50 1.32 -2.51
C HIS A 20 1.52 2.45 -2.60
N VAL A 21 1.72 3.09 -3.76
CA VAL A 21 2.71 4.18 -3.89
C VAL A 21 2.04 5.49 -4.29
N ASP A 22 2.36 6.57 -3.59
CA ASP A 22 1.93 7.94 -3.91
C ASP A 22 3.08 8.91 -3.63
N PHE A 23 3.87 9.18 -4.67
CA PHE A 23 5.07 10.00 -4.58
C PHE A 23 5.24 10.92 -5.80
N PRO A 24 5.46 12.23 -5.60
CA PRO A 24 5.29 12.95 -4.34
C PRO A 24 3.87 12.78 -3.78
N ARG A 25 3.70 12.89 -2.46
CA ARG A 25 2.39 12.72 -1.82
C ARG A 25 1.40 13.74 -2.38
N THR A 26 0.23 13.26 -2.81
CA THR A 26 -0.88 14.09 -3.25
C THR A 26 -1.31 15.04 -2.12
N GLN A 27 -1.43 16.33 -2.43
CA GLN A 27 -1.87 17.33 -1.47
C GLN A 27 -3.36 17.16 -1.15
N SER A 28 -3.73 17.36 0.11
CA SER A 28 -5.09 17.24 0.62
C SER A 28 -5.19 17.99 1.95
N PRO A 29 -6.34 18.60 2.29
CA PRO A 29 -6.45 19.40 3.51
C PRO A 29 -6.21 18.61 4.80
N ASN A 30 -6.50 17.31 4.83
CA ASN A 30 -6.12 16.40 5.91
C ASN A 30 -5.95 14.95 5.44
N ASN A 31 -5.51 14.07 6.35
CA ASN A 31 -5.24 12.66 6.05
C ASN A 31 -6.51 11.84 5.76
N ASN A 32 -7.65 12.18 6.38
CA ASN A 32 -8.91 11.47 6.12
C ASN A 32 -9.40 11.74 4.69
N GLN A 33 -9.42 13.02 4.30
CA GLN A 33 -9.75 13.43 2.93
C GLN A 33 -8.76 12.89 1.91
N TYR A 34 -7.46 12.83 2.27
CA TYR A 34 -6.45 12.19 1.44
C TYR A 34 -6.84 10.72 1.18
N CYS A 35 -7.18 9.97 2.22
CA CYS A 35 -7.58 8.58 2.09
C CYS A 35 -8.86 8.41 1.27
N ASP A 36 -9.89 9.23 1.50
CA ASP A 36 -11.13 9.16 0.72
C ASP A 36 -10.87 9.36 -0.78
N VAL A 37 -10.08 10.39 -1.12
CA VAL A 37 -9.73 10.72 -2.51
C VAL A 37 -8.84 9.66 -3.13
N MET A 38 -7.79 9.23 -2.43
CA MET A 38 -6.81 8.30 -2.99
C MET A 38 -7.35 6.88 -3.09
N MET A 39 -8.14 6.41 -2.13
CA MET A 39 -8.81 5.11 -2.26
C MET A 39 -9.75 5.09 -3.48
N MET A 40 -10.41 6.21 -3.78
CA MET A 40 -11.27 6.32 -4.96
C MET A 40 -10.47 6.38 -6.26
N ARG A 41 -9.50 7.30 -6.36
CA ARG A 41 -8.65 7.49 -7.55
C ARG A 41 -7.89 6.22 -7.93
N ARG A 42 -7.55 5.40 -6.94
CA ARG A 42 -6.83 4.14 -7.14
C ARG A 42 -7.75 2.93 -7.27
N GLY A 43 -9.07 3.12 -7.39
CA GLY A 43 -10.03 2.04 -7.66
C GLY A 43 -10.23 1.08 -6.49
N MET A 44 -10.01 1.52 -5.25
CA MET A 44 -10.15 0.73 -4.02
C MET A 44 -11.41 1.05 -3.23
N SER A 45 -12.26 1.95 -3.73
CA SER A 45 -13.53 2.36 -3.10
C SER A 45 -14.71 2.55 -4.08
N SER A 46 -14.83 1.69 -5.10
CA SER A 46 -15.95 1.72 -6.05
C SER A 46 -17.25 1.14 -5.46
N SER A 47 -18.41 1.52 -6.03
CA SER A 47 -19.77 1.14 -5.58
C SER A 47 -19.89 -0.32 -5.13
N GLY A 48 -20.03 -0.51 -3.81
CA GLY A 48 -20.21 -1.82 -3.17
C GLY A 48 -18.93 -2.52 -2.69
N ARG A 49 -17.74 -2.04 -3.07
CA ARG A 49 -16.44 -2.63 -2.70
C ARG A 49 -15.49 -1.59 -2.12
N CYS A 50 -15.58 -1.37 -0.81
CA CYS A 50 -14.58 -0.60 -0.06
C CYS A 50 -13.49 -1.55 0.46
N LYS A 51 -12.24 -1.32 0.08
CA LYS A 51 -11.09 -2.00 0.69
C LYS A 51 -10.99 -1.57 2.17
N GLY A 52 -10.81 -2.54 3.08
CA GLY A 52 -10.88 -2.29 4.53
C GLY A 52 -9.66 -1.55 5.10
N LEU A 53 -8.48 -1.86 4.57
CA LEU A 53 -7.21 -1.27 4.98
C LEU A 53 -6.31 -1.13 3.75
N ASN A 54 -5.63 -0.01 3.64
CA ASN A 54 -4.59 0.19 2.65
C ASN A 54 -3.54 1.16 3.18
N THR A 55 -2.29 1.00 2.77
CA THR A 55 -1.23 1.95 3.08
C THR A 55 -0.64 2.48 1.79
N PHE A 56 -0.48 3.80 1.73
CA PHE A 56 0.28 4.50 0.70
C PHE A 56 1.66 4.86 1.23
N VAL A 57 2.69 4.49 0.49
CA VAL A 57 4.09 4.82 0.77
C VAL A 57 4.47 6.04 -0.06
N HIS A 58 5.07 7.03 0.57
CA HIS A 58 5.47 8.29 -0.03
C HIS A 58 6.98 8.33 -0.25
N THR A 59 7.44 7.49 -1.16
CA THR A 59 8.85 7.39 -1.56
C THR A 59 8.95 7.13 -3.05
N ASP A 60 10.09 7.47 -3.65
CA ASP A 60 10.39 7.10 -5.03
C ASP A 60 10.23 5.58 -5.20
N PRO A 61 9.48 5.09 -6.19
CA PRO A 61 9.32 3.66 -6.47
C PRO A 61 10.65 2.88 -6.53
N GLN A 62 11.73 3.51 -7.01
CA GLN A 62 13.06 2.90 -7.10
C GLN A 62 13.59 2.47 -5.73
N ASN A 63 13.28 3.21 -4.67
CA ASN A 63 13.67 2.84 -3.31
C ASN A 63 13.04 1.52 -2.85
N LEU A 64 11.86 1.16 -3.39
CA LEU A 64 11.21 -0.12 -3.12
C LEU A 64 11.68 -1.22 -4.07
N VAL A 65 12.05 -0.88 -5.31
CA VAL A 65 12.64 -1.81 -6.27
C VAL A 65 14.00 -2.32 -5.78
N GLN A 66 14.85 -1.44 -5.27
CA GLN A 66 16.17 -1.80 -4.73
C GLN A 66 16.11 -2.87 -3.65
N VAL A 67 15.02 -2.92 -2.86
CA VAL A 67 14.80 -3.92 -1.82
C VAL A 67 14.55 -5.32 -2.41
N CYS A 68 14.04 -5.39 -3.63
CA CYS A 68 13.76 -6.64 -4.36
C CYS A 68 14.84 -7.02 -5.37
N THR A 69 15.78 -6.12 -5.69
CA THR A 69 16.90 -6.42 -6.59
C THR A 69 17.70 -7.62 -6.10
N ASN A 70 17.95 -8.59 -6.99
CA ASN A 70 18.66 -9.84 -6.73
C ASN A 70 18.03 -10.71 -5.62
N GLN A 71 16.75 -10.52 -5.31
CA GLN A 71 16.04 -11.37 -4.37
C GLN A 71 15.37 -12.55 -5.10
N PRO A 72 15.30 -13.73 -4.45
CA PRO A 72 14.55 -14.83 -5.02
C PRO A 72 13.07 -14.46 -5.14
N ASP A 73 12.39 -15.08 -6.09
CA ASP A 73 10.95 -14.98 -6.19
C ASP A 73 10.31 -15.38 -4.86
N ARG A 74 9.28 -14.63 -4.48
CA ARG A 74 8.55 -14.81 -3.22
C ARG A 74 9.32 -14.42 -1.95
N ALA A 75 10.48 -13.78 -2.08
CA ALA A 75 11.13 -13.15 -0.95
C ALA A 75 10.25 -12.08 -0.32
N ILE A 76 10.16 -12.09 1.02
CA ILE A 76 9.63 -10.98 1.81
C ILE A 76 10.82 -10.17 2.30
N ARG A 77 10.79 -8.85 2.08
CA ARG A 77 11.89 -7.96 2.41
C ARG A 77 11.39 -6.67 3.03
N THR A 78 12.13 -6.20 4.03
CA THR A 78 11.85 -4.97 4.76
C THR A 78 12.89 -3.92 4.38
N THR A 79 12.45 -2.68 4.16
CA THR A 79 13.34 -1.56 3.86
C THR A 79 14.33 -1.31 5.00
N GLY A 80 15.55 -0.89 4.65
CA GLY A 80 16.58 -0.48 5.62
C GLY A 80 16.19 0.78 6.40
N GLN A 81 15.58 1.72 5.71
CA GLN A 81 15.13 3.02 6.22
C GLN A 81 13.62 3.08 6.40
N GLN A 82 13.17 4.04 7.21
CA GLN A 82 11.75 4.40 7.32
C GLN A 82 11.34 5.31 6.17
N PHE A 83 10.11 5.17 5.71
CA PHE A 83 9.48 6.06 4.74
C PHE A 83 8.21 6.68 5.33
N PRO A 84 7.86 7.92 4.91
CA PRO A 84 6.55 8.45 5.22
C PRO A 84 5.47 7.60 4.58
N VAL A 85 4.49 7.20 5.36
CA VAL A 85 3.33 6.43 4.91
C VAL A 85 2.03 7.08 5.39
N THR A 86 0.96 6.85 4.65
CA THR A 86 -0.41 7.14 5.10
C THR A 86 -1.22 5.84 5.12
N VAL A 87 -1.65 5.43 6.32
CA VAL A 87 -2.51 4.27 6.56
C VAL A 87 -3.97 4.71 6.47
N CYS A 88 -4.71 4.12 5.54
CA CYS A 88 -6.12 4.37 5.29
C CYS A 88 -6.96 3.21 5.83
N LYS A 89 -7.73 3.45 6.88
CA LYS A 89 -8.62 2.46 7.51
C LYS A 89 -10.07 2.83 7.26
N LEU A 90 -10.84 1.87 6.76
CA LEU A 90 -12.26 2.06 6.47
C LEU A 90 -13.05 2.29 7.77
N ILE A 91 -13.83 3.36 7.81
CA ILE A 91 -14.73 3.70 8.92
C ILE A 91 -16.18 3.40 8.55
N ARG A 92 -16.59 3.77 7.32
CA ARG A 92 -17.97 3.67 6.87
C ARG A 92 -18.04 3.20 5.42
N ARG A 93 -18.92 2.24 5.12
CA ARG A 93 -19.09 1.66 3.76
C ARG A 93 -20.19 2.32 2.92
N LYS A 94 -21.22 2.88 3.55
CA LYS A 94 -22.43 3.40 2.89
C LYS A 94 -22.83 4.76 3.46
N PRO A 95 -23.38 5.70 2.66
CA PRO A 95 -23.62 5.60 1.21
C PRO A 95 -22.35 5.58 0.35
N SER A 96 -21.27 6.22 0.83
CA SER A 96 -19.93 6.21 0.22
C SER A 96 -18.88 5.66 1.19
N CYS A 97 -17.78 5.11 0.66
CA CYS A 97 -16.65 4.66 1.48
C CYS A 97 -15.98 5.87 2.15
N ARG A 98 -15.80 5.82 3.47
CA ARG A 98 -15.10 6.84 4.27
C ARG A 98 -13.95 6.21 5.04
N TYR A 99 -12.83 6.91 5.09
CA TYR A 99 -11.59 6.41 5.66
C TYR A 99 -11.03 7.37 6.74
N SER A 100 -10.43 6.80 7.78
CA SER A 100 -9.44 7.51 8.60
C SER A 100 -8.08 7.40 7.94
N GLY A 101 -7.30 8.47 8.03
CA GLY A 101 -5.92 8.51 7.57
C GLY A 101 -4.96 8.80 8.74
N THR A 102 -4.00 7.91 8.94
CA THR A 102 -2.92 8.09 9.92
C THR A 102 -1.59 8.20 9.18
N ARG A 103 -0.84 9.28 9.42
CA ARG A 103 0.48 9.49 8.82
C ARG A 103 1.57 9.09 9.80
N GLN A 104 2.52 8.29 9.34
CA GLN A 104 3.61 7.73 10.16
C GLN A 104 4.89 7.64 9.31
N ASN A 105 6.03 7.43 9.96
CA ASN A 105 7.27 7.05 9.30
C ASN A 105 7.57 5.60 9.67
N HIS A 106 7.49 4.70 8.70
CA HIS A 106 7.57 3.26 8.92
C HIS A 106 8.57 2.60 7.98
N ARG A 107 9.20 1.52 8.44
CA ARG A 107 9.83 0.56 7.54
C ARG A 107 8.74 -0.18 6.76
N VAL A 108 8.99 -0.44 5.49
CA VAL A 108 8.02 -1.03 4.57
C VAL A 108 8.44 -2.45 4.25
N GLN A 109 7.54 -3.40 4.39
CA GLN A 109 7.78 -4.79 4.06
C GLN A 109 7.00 -5.19 2.80
N VAL A 110 7.74 -5.65 1.79
CA VAL A 110 7.21 -6.00 0.47
C VAL A 110 7.46 -7.46 0.14
N GLY A 111 6.57 -8.05 -0.66
CA GLY A 111 6.80 -9.32 -1.35
C GLY A 111 7.37 -9.06 -2.74
N CYS A 112 8.44 -9.78 -3.08
CA CYS A 112 9.18 -9.61 -4.33
C CYS A 112 8.86 -10.70 -5.36
N PHE A 113 8.86 -10.31 -6.63
CA PHE A 113 8.76 -11.22 -7.77
C PHE A 113 9.50 -10.61 -8.97
N ARG A 114 10.41 -11.36 -9.59
CA ARG A 114 11.26 -10.92 -10.71
C ARG A 114 11.93 -9.56 -10.45
N GLY A 115 12.51 -9.40 -9.27
CA GLY A 115 13.21 -8.17 -8.88
C GLY A 115 12.32 -6.97 -8.54
N HIS A 116 10.98 -7.12 -8.51
CA HIS A 116 10.05 -6.02 -8.26
C HIS A 116 9.12 -6.29 -7.07
N PRO A 117 8.69 -5.25 -6.34
CA PRO A 117 7.68 -5.40 -5.30
C PRO A 117 6.30 -5.62 -5.93
N VAL A 118 5.63 -6.71 -5.58
CA VAL A 118 4.31 -7.07 -6.09
C VAL A 118 3.23 -7.07 -5.00
N HIS A 119 3.65 -7.07 -3.74
CA HIS A 119 2.75 -7.11 -2.60
C HIS A 119 3.27 -6.21 -1.48
N LEU A 120 2.38 -5.47 -0.83
CA LEU A 120 2.68 -4.78 0.42
C LEU A 120 2.26 -5.70 1.58
N ASN A 121 3.23 -6.31 2.25
CA ASN A 121 2.97 -7.27 3.32
C ASN A 121 2.62 -6.55 4.63
N ASN A 122 3.43 -5.56 5.03
CA ASN A 122 3.20 -4.79 6.25
C ASN A 122 4.00 -3.48 6.28
N THR A 123 3.73 -2.64 7.28
CA THR A 123 4.54 -1.47 7.63
C THR A 123 4.74 -1.43 9.14
N PHE A 124 5.96 -1.18 9.60
CA PHE A 124 6.33 -1.23 11.02
C PHE A 124 6.99 0.08 11.44
N PRO A 125 6.89 0.50 12.72
CA PRO A 125 7.74 1.55 13.28
C PRO A 125 9.22 1.31 12.95
#